data_AF-A0AAD9Q8H3-F1
#
_entry.id   AF-A0AAD9Q8H3-F1
#
_cell.length_a   1.000
_cell.length_b   1.000
_cell.length_c   1.000
_cell.angle_alpha   90.00
_cell.angle_beta   90.00
_cell.angle_gamma   90.00
#
_symmetry.space_group_name_H-M   'P 1'
#
loop_
_entity.id
_entity.type
_entity.pdbx_description
1 polymer ?
#
loop_
_entity_poly.entity_id
_entity_poly.type
_entity_poly.pdbx_seq_one_letter_code
_entity_poly.pdbx_strand_id
1 'polypeptide(L)'
;MTMIETVRQRQRNSTDFASCYDNLCALQNSCPLGSITANLDELFIDCNADRIRLSDWIPILNALKINRSLKFVALRSFWQEALYPDGEVSEQRLQALRRKAPAIRSKDVTYRVCRTIKECLYGISKNTTLQHFSLEFCQIGDSGVEKICNAIKNNTSVMSVNFTGCSLTWKGADTLAKVIKHQATRRHSVAWQDSLRYRHPDLDRMPGLRRITICKNPLINDRGAELIAEALKDDLWVKALDMQQCGITTEGAISFQPVLKFNSTITVLDLRLNPLIEREVLGSLMEQLMINTGESELEYPWLVIREPKTGRIRSRKRGGTFKRKTGAMEQLGGRGVSRNASVLSKKSSAGFVPWRTAARVGKNRHKLRKQGAQDGVSLKKVKTTVSRKPRATSSPLATEEDEKTSIRTTVTEFC
;
A
#
# COMPACT_ATOMS: atom_id res chain seq x y z
N MET A 1 31.87 -13.54 -22.61
CA MET A 1 32.48 -13.10 -21.34
C MET A 1 31.40 -12.53 -20.44
N THR A 2 30.99 -13.29 -19.43
CA THR A 2 30.17 -12.79 -18.31
C THR A 2 31.02 -11.81 -17.52
N MET A 3 30.69 -10.51 -17.56
CA MET A 3 31.34 -9.53 -16.68
C MET A 3 31.12 -9.98 -15.22
N ILE A 4 32.21 -10.23 -14.53
CA ILE A 4 32.22 -10.52 -13.11
C ILE A 4 31.80 -9.22 -12.40
N GLU A 5 30.63 -9.22 -11.75
CA GLU A 5 30.15 -8.05 -10.99
C GLU A 5 31.18 -7.61 -9.95
N THR A 6 31.40 -6.30 -9.86
CA THR A 6 32.35 -5.70 -8.91
C THR A 6 31.91 -5.92 -7.46
N VAL A 7 32.85 -5.94 -6.51
CA VAL A 7 32.55 -6.16 -5.09
C VAL A 7 31.54 -5.15 -4.54
N ARG A 8 31.61 -3.89 -4.97
CA ARG A 8 30.63 -2.83 -4.62
C ARG A 8 29.23 -3.12 -5.17
N GLN A 9 29.16 -3.70 -6.36
CA GLN A 9 27.89 -4.07 -6.99
C GLN A 9 27.27 -5.30 -6.32
N ARG A 10 28.09 -6.28 -5.92
CA ARG A 10 27.63 -7.40 -5.07
C ARG A 10 27.17 -6.95 -3.69
N GLN A 11 27.82 -5.96 -3.08
CA GLN A 11 27.40 -5.39 -1.81
C GLN A 11 26.09 -4.59 -1.94
N ARG A 12 25.89 -3.82 -3.02
CA ARG A 12 24.60 -3.16 -3.32
C ARG A 12 23.49 -4.15 -3.65
N ASN A 13 23.77 -5.17 -4.46
CA ASN A 13 22.83 -6.23 -4.80
C ASN A 13 22.50 -7.13 -3.58
N SER A 14 23.32 -7.10 -2.52
CA SER A 14 23.09 -7.82 -1.26
C SER A 14 22.06 -7.14 -0.35
N THR A 15 21.83 -5.83 -0.53
CA THR A 15 20.88 -5.03 0.28
C THR A 15 19.68 -4.51 -0.52
N ASP A 16 19.65 -4.77 -1.82
CA ASP A 16 18.53 -4.44 -2.69
C ASP A 16 17.41 -5.50 -2.57
N PHE A 17 16.17 -5.04 -2.39
CA PHE A 17 15.02 -5.92 -2.24
C PHE A 17 14.85 -6.88 -3.43
N ALA A 18 14.97 -6.39 -4.67
CA ALA A 18 14.71 -7.20 -5.86
C ALA A 18 15.69 -8.37 -5.96
N SER A 19 16.98 -8.07 -5.83
CA SER A 19 18.06 -9.05 -5.87
C SER A 19 17.95 -10.07 -4.72
N CYS A 20 17.61 -9.62 -3.51
CA CYS A 20 17.41 -10.49 -2.36
C CYS A 20 16.19 -11.41 -2.54
N TYR A 21 15.07 -10.86 -3.03
CA TYR A 21 13.84 -11.60 -3.25
C TYR A 21 14.01 -12.68 -4.32
N ASP A 22 14.65 -12.37 -5.44
CA ASP A 22 14.95 -13.33 -6.51
C ASP A 22 15.79 -14.51 -5.99
N ASN A 23 16.82 -14.22 -5.19
CA ASN A 23 17.67 -15.23 -4.58
C ASN A 23 16.90 -16.11 -3.57
N LEU A 24 16.07 -15.51 -2.73
CA LEU A 24 15.25 -16.23 -1.74
C LEU A 24 14.21 -17.12 -2.41
N CYS A 25 13.58 -16.66 -3.49
CA CYS A 25 12.69 -17.49 -4.32
C CYS A 25 13.45 -18.67 -4.94
N ALA A 26 14.63 -18.41 -5.51
CA ALA A 26 15.45 -19.46 -6.12
C ALA A 26 15.90 -20.53 -5.12
N LEU A 27 16.21 -20.14 -3.87
CA LEU A 27 16.56 -21.07 -2.78
C LEU A 27 15.37 -21.96 -2.37
N GLN A 28 14.14 -21.44 -2.48
CA GLN A 28 12.93 -22.18 -2.15
C GLN A 28 12.30 -22.91 -3.35
N ASN A 29 13.01 -22.98 -4.49
CA ASN A 29 12.48 -23.51 -5.75
C ASN A 29 11.14 -22.85 -6.18
N SER A 30 10.94 -21.58 -5.82
CA SER A 30 9.80 -20.77 -6.22
C SER A 30 10.21 -19.70 -7.24
N CYS A 31 9.23 -19.08 -7.89
CA CYS A 31 9.45 -17.96 -8.80
C CYS A 31 8.98 -16.66 -8.12
N PRO A 32 9.68 -15.53 -8.33
CA PRO A 32 9.23 -14.23 -7.89
C PRO A 32 7.81 -13.93 -8.38
N LEU A 33 6.95 -13.43 -7.50
CA LEU A 33 5.57 -13.10 -7.87
C LEU A 33 5.54 -11.81 -8.69
N GLY A 34 4.92 -11.86 -9.86
CA GLY A 34 4.74 -10.68 -10.72
C GLY A 34 4.05 -9.50 -10.01
N SER A 35 3.18 -9.77 -9.05
CA SER A 35 2.52 -8.74 -8.23
C SER A 35 3.46 -8.02 -7.27
N ILE A 36 4.60 -8.62 -6.92
CA ILE A 36 5.63 -8.03 -6.07
C ILE A 36 6.70 -7.37 -6.92
N THR A 37 7.01 -7.93 -8.09
CA THR A 37 8.06 -7.41 -8.97
C THR A 37 7.62 -6.31 -9.93
N ALA A 38 6.31 -6.10 -10.09
CA ALA A 38 5.75 -5.19 -11.10
C ALA A 38 6.35 -3.78 -11.09
N ASN A 39 6.56 -3.20 -9.90
CA ASN A 39 6.90 -1.78 -9.73
C ASN A 39 8.20 -1.56 -8.95
N LEU A 40 9.09 -2.56 -8.93
CA LEU A 40 10.35 -2.47 -8.20
C LEU A 40 11.29 -1.40 -8.77
N ASP A 41 11.19 -1.11 -10.07
CA ASP A 41 11.94 -0.03 -10.72
C ASP A 41 11.55 1.35 -10.17
N GLU A 42 10.31 1.51 -9.71
CA GLU A 42 9.81 2.72 -9.06
C GLU A 42 10.00 2.70 -7.53
N LEU A 43 10.72 1.70 -7.01
CA LEU A 43 11.02 1.52 -5.58
C LEU A 43 9.78 1.33 -4.70
N PHE A 44 8.70 0.78 -5.26
CA PHE A 44 7.50 0.48 -4.48
C PHE A 44 6.91 -0.89 -4.75
N ILE A 45 6.23 -1.40 -3.72
CA ILE A 45 5.40 -2.60 -3.79
C ILE A 45 3.96 -2.16 -3.52
N ASP A 46 3.04 -2.48 -4.42
CA ASP A 46 1.60 -2.41 -4.15
C ASP A 46 0.96 -3.68 -4.67
N CYS A 47 0.53 -4.56 -3.77
CA CYS A 47 0.03 -5.86 -4.14
C CYS A 47 -1.23 -6.26 -3.37
N ASN A 48 -2.05 -7.06 -4.06
CA ASN A 48 -3.16 -7.76 -3.43
C ASN A 48 -2.63 -8.99 -2.67
N ALA A 49 -2.61 -8.88 -1.34
CA ALA A 49 -2.14 -9.89 -0.41
C ALA A 49 -2.99 -11.17 -0.42
N ASP A 50 -4.23 -11.12 -0.90
CA ASP A 50 -5.13 -12.28 -0.97
C ASP A 50 -4.64 -13.36 -1.93
N ARG A 51 -3.86 -12.94 -2.95
CA ARG A 51 -3.35 -13.84 -3.99
C ARG A 51 -2.02 -14.48 -3.61
N ILE A 52 -1.44 -14.10 -2.48
CA ILE A 52 -0.16 -14.63 -2.02
C ILE A 52 -0.41 -15.92 -1.24
N ARG A 53 0.11 -17.04 -1.76
CA ARG A 53 0.02 -18.33 -1.08
C ARG A 53 0.89 -18.34 0.17
N LEU A 54 0.54 -19.18 1.15
CA LEU A 54 1.26 -19.27 2.42
C LEU A 54 2.78 -19.50 2.24
N SER A 55 3.18 -20.34 1.28
CA SER A 55 4.59 -20.60 0.97
C SER A 55 5.34 -19.36 0.47
N ASP A 56 4.63 -18.49 -0.26
CA ASP A 56 5.24 -17.36 -0.96
C ASP A 56 5.43 -16.15 -0.03
N TRP A 57 4.85 -16.17 1.17
CA TRP A 57 5.06 -15.13 2.20
C TRP A 57 6.48 -15.14 2.78
N ILE A 58 7.07 -16.31 2.99
CA ILE A 58 8.40 -16.44 3.61
C ILE A 58 9.49 -15.67 2.84
N PRO A 59 9.66 -15.84 1.51
CA PRO A 59 10.70 -15.13 0.77
C PRO A 59 10.42 -13.62 0.70
N ILE A 60 9.15 -13.20 0.62
CA ILE A 60 8.75 -11.79 0.63
C ILE A 60 9.14 -11.14 1.95
N LEU A 61 8.78 -11.76 3.08
CA LEU A 61 9.04 -11.20 4.40
C LEU A 61 10.55 -11.18 4.73
N ASN A 62 11.29 -12.19 4.32
CA ASN A 62 12.74 -12.21 4.49
C ASN A 62 13.44 -11.14 3.65
N ALA A 63 12.97 -10.90 2.42
CA ALA A 63 13.49 -9.81 1.59
C ALA A 63 13.15 -8.43 2.19
N LEU A 64 11.91 -8.24 2.68
CA LEU A 64 11.49 -6.99 3.33
C LEU A 64 12.30 -6.68 4.58
N LYS A 65 12.72 -7.69 5.35
CA LYS A 65 13.53 -7.51 6.56
C LYS A 65 14.88 -6.83 6.29
N ILE A 66 15.47 -7.08 5.12
CA ILE A 66 16.78 -6.57 4.72
C ILE A 66 16.62 -5.36 3.78
N ASN A 67 15.38 -4.95 3.49
CA ASN A 67 15.09 -3.88 2.55
C ASN A 67 15.88 -2.61 2.89
N ARG A 68 16.59 -2.08 1.89
CA ARG A 68 17.21 -0.75 1.91
C ARG A 68 16.99 0.06 0.64
N SER A 69 16.10 -0.38 -0.26
CA SER A 69 15.83 0.32 -1.51
C SER A 69 14.40 0.83 -1.61
N LEU A 70 13.42 0.08 -1.12
CA LEU A 70 12.01 0.46 -1.24
C LEU A 70 11.67 1.68 -0.41
N LYS A 71 10.91 2.59 -1.02
CA LYS A 71 10.32 3.77 -0.40
C LYS A 71 8.87 3.56 0.01
N PHE A 72 8.13 2.73 -0.72
CA PHE A 72 6.72 2.50 -0.48
C PHE A 72 6.39 0.99 -0.47
N VAL A 73 5.67 0.52 0.55
CA VAL A 73 5.23 -0.88 0.66
C VAL A 73 3.76 -0.95 1.06
N ALA A 74 2.90 -1.37 0.14
CA ALA A 74 1.49 -1.63 0.39
C ALA A 74 1.15 -3.11 0.19
N LEU A 75 0.62 -3.71 1.25
CA LEU A 75 0.00 -5.02 1.25
C LEU A 75 -1.49 -4.81 1.52
N ARG A 76 -2.32 -5.01 0.50
CA ARG A 76 -3.77 -4.78 0.59
C ARG A 76 -4.52 -6.08 0.52
N SER A 77 -5.44 -6.28 1.44
CA SER A 77 -6.44 -7.34 1.35
C SER A 77 -7.71 -6.76 0.75
N PHE A 78 -8.33 -7.48 -0.18
CA PHE A 78 -9.67 -7.16 -0.69
C PHE A 78 -10.69 -8.22 -0.24
N TRP A 79 -10.26 -9.11 0.66
CA TRP A 79 -11.11 -10.10 1.27
C TRP A 79 -12.06 -9.44 2.27
N GLN A 80 -13.29 -9.24 1.82
CA GLN A 80 -14.38 -8.77 2.64
C GLN A 80 -15.05 -9.96 3.32
N GLU A 81 -14.97 -10.00 4.65
CA GLU A 81 -15.84 -10.88 5.46
C GLU A 81 -17.31 -10.41 5.38
N ALA A 82 -17.52 -9.12 5.08
CA ALA A 82 -18.80 -8.41 5.12
C ALA A 82 -19.50 -8.25 3.75
N LEU A 83 -19.31 -9.14 2.78
CA LEU A 83 -20.04 -9.02 1.52
C LEU A 83 -21.57 -9.15 1.66
N TYR A 84 -22.12 -9.51 2.84
CA TYR A 84 -23.55 -9.56 3.12
C TYR A 84 -23.85 -9.41 4.63
N PRO A 85 -24.08 -8.19 5.16
CA PRO A 85 -24.53 -8.00 6.53
C PRO A 85 -26.05 -8.21 6.72
N ASP A 86 -26.86 -8.21 5.66
CA ASP A 86 -28.33 -8.14 5.80
C ASP A 86 -29.06 -9.48 5.83
N GLY A 87 -28.48 -10.50 6.47
CA GLY A 87 -29.22 -11.73 6.72
C GLY A 87 -28.53 -12.66 7.69
N GLU A 88 -29.30 -13.51 8.37
CA GLU A 88 -28.78 -14.61 9.17
C GLU A 88 -27.88 -15.51 8.30
N VAL A 89 -26.58 -15.27 8.36
CA VAL A 89 -25.59 -16.11 7.69
C VAL A 89 -25.48 -17.38 8.52
N SER A 90 -25.94 -18.50 7.98
CA SER A 90 -25.81 -19.80 8.66
C SER A 90 -24.36 -20.07 9.07
N GLU A 91 -24.15 -20.66 10.25
CA GLU A 91 -22.81 -21.03 10.75
C GLU A 91 -21.99 -21.81 9.71
N GLN A 92 -22.65 -22.67 8.93
CA GLN A 92 -22.03 -23.45 7.87
C GLN A 92 -21.42 -22.56 6.76
N ARG A 93 -22.06 -21.43 6.44
CA ARG A 93 -21.58 -20.47 5.43
C ARG A 93 -20.44 -19.62 5.99
N LEU A 94 -20.51 -19.22 7.26
CA LEU A 94 -19.38 -18.60 7.98
C LEU A 94 -18.16 -19.52 8.02
N GLN A 95 -18.37 -20.81 8.31
CA GLN A 95 -17.31 -21.81 8.33
C GLN A 95 -16.73 -22.05 6.93
N ALA A 96 -17.56 -22.03 5.88
CA ALA A 96 -17.11 -22.11 4.49
C ALA A 96 -16.31 -20.87 4.04
N LEU A 97 -16.67 -19.67 4.50
CA LEU A 97 -15.92 -18.44 4.26
C LEU A 97 -14.57 -18.46 4.98
N ARG A 98 -14.53 -18.91 6.24
CA ARG A 98 -13.29 -19.10 7.01
C ARG A 98 -12.34 -20.09 6.34
N ARG A 99 -12.86 -21.19 5.78
CA ARG A 99 -12.05 -22.18 5.03
C ARG A 99 -11.45 -21.63 3.74
N LYS A 100 -12.03 -20.57 3.17
CA LYS A 100 -11.55 -19.91 1.93
C LYS A 100 -10.77 -18.63 2.20
N ALA A 101 -10.58 -18.26 3.47
CA ALA A 101 -9.89 -17.04 3.82
C ALA A 101 -8.44 -17.08 3.30
N PRO A 102 -7.94 -15.96 2.74
CA PRO A 102 -6.59 -15.88 2.23
C PRO A 102 -5.58 -15.97 3.37
N ALA A 103 -4.35 -16.38 3.03
CA ALA A 103 -3.27 -16.59 3.99
C ALA A 103 -3.00 -15.33 4.85
N ILE A 104 -3.12 -14.14 4.28
CA ILE A 104 -2.92 -12.86 4.99
C ILE A 104 -3.84 -12.68 6.20
N ARG A 105 -4.99 -13.36 6.26
CA ARG A 105 -5.91 -13.27 7.40
C ARG A 105 -5.59 -14.24 8.54
N SER A 106 -4.64 -15.15 8.32
CA SER A 106 -4.15 -15.99 9.39
C SER A 106 -3.39 -15.15 10.41
N LYS A 107 -3.67 -15.37 11.71
CA LYS A 107 -2.95 -14.71 12.81
C LYS A 107 -1.43 -14.93 12.72
N ASP A 108 -0.98 -16.08 12.20
CA ASP A 108 0.45 -16.34 12.00
C ASP A 108 1.05 -15.42 10.94
N VAL A 109 0.38 -15.24 9.79
CA VAL A 109 0.88 -14.39 8.71
C VAL A 109 0.82 -12.92 9.11
N THR A 110 -0.28 -12.44 9.71
CA THR A 110 -0.38 -11.05 10.18
C THR A 110 0.68 -10.74 11.23
N TYR A 111 0.92 -11.67 12.18
CA TYR A 111 1.98 -11.53 13.16
C TYR A 111 3.36 -11.45 12.52
N ARG A 112 3.65 -12.34 11.55
CA ARG A 112 4.94 -12.30 10.81
C ARG A 112 5.10 -11.02 10.02
N VAL A 113 4.05 -10.53 9.35
CA VAL A 113 4.07 -9.24 8.63
C VAL A 113 4.39 -8.09 9.59
N CYS A 114 3.69 -8.00 10.72
CA CYS A 114 3.92 -6.94 11.71
C CYS A 114 5.34 -7.02 12.30
N ARG A 115 5.81 -8.25 12.59
CA ARG A 115 7.17 -8.50 13.08
C ARG A 115 8.22 -8.09 12.06
N THR A 116 8.05 -8.47 10.79
CA THR A 116 8.95 -8.12 9.70
C THR A 116 9.02 -6.61 9.50
N ILE A 117 7.88 -5.90 9.52
CA ILE A 117 7.86 -4.43 9.41
C ILE A 117 8.58 -3.80 10.60
N LYS A 118 8.31 -4.27 11.83
CA LYS A 118 9.05 -3.84 13.03
C LYS A 118 10.57 -4.05 12.86
N GLU A 119 10.98 -5.23 12.41
CA GLU A 119 12.39 -5.57 12.19
C GLU A 119 13.02 -4.76 11.05
N CYS A 120 12.26 -4.45 10.00
CA CYS A 120 12.70 -3.56 8.92
C CYS A 120 12.94 -2.13 9.45
N LEU A 121 12.02 -1.61 10.27
CA LEU A 121 12.09 -0.23 10.77
C LEU A 121 13.10 -0.03 11.90
N TYR A 122 13.28 -1.03 12.77
CA TYR A 122 14.07 -0.92 14.00
C TYR A 122 15.24 -1.91 14.11
N GLY A 123 15.39 -2.86 13.17
CA GLY A 123 16.42 -3.90 13.27
C GLY A 123 17.86 -3.39 13.29
N ILE A 124 18.82 -4.31 13.38
CA ILE A 124 20.29 -4.10 13.42
C ILE A 124 20.78 -3.11 12.35
N SER A 125 20.01 -3.03 11.28
CA SER A 125 20.27 -2.32 10.04
C SER A 125 19.14 -1.30 9.85
N LYS A 126 19.13 -0.20 10.65
CA LYS A 126 18.09 0.84 10.60
C LYS A 126 17.73 1.19 9.14
N ASN A 127 16.47 1.01 8.77
CA ASN A 127 15.98 1.41 7.46
C ASN A 127 15.74 2.93 7.44
N THR A 128 16.34 3.61 6.48
CA THR A 128 16.20 5.06 6.26
C THR A 128 15.52 5.40 4.94
N THR A 129 15.09 4.40 4.17
CA THR A 129 14.53 4.59 2.82
C THR A 129 13.02 4.46 2.78
N LEU A 130 12.42 3.64 3.64
CA LEU A 130 10.99 3.41 3.67
C LEU A 130 10.30 4.65 4.24
N GLN A 131 9.51 5.28 3.39
CA GLN A 131 8.76 6.50 3.66
C GLN A 131 7.27 6.22 3.90
N HIS A 132 6.73 5.23 3.21
CA HIS A 132 5.30 4.96 3.20
C HIS A 132 5.05 3.47 3.33
N PHE A 133 4.11 3.08 4.19
CA PHE A 133 3.62 1.71 4.16
C PHE A 133 2.13 1.60 4.45
N SER A 134 1.49 0.59 3.87
CA SER A 134 0.06 0.31 3.98
C SER A 134 -0.19 -1.16 4.26
N LEU A 135 -1.06 -1.44 5.23
CA LEU A 135 -1.56 -2.77 5.59
C LEU A 135 -3.08 -2.83 5.49
N GLU A 136 -3.64 -2.16 4.50
CA GLU A 136 -5.08 -2.02 4.28
C GLU A 136 -5.79 -3.40 4.31
N PHE A 137 -6.84 -3.51 5.15
CA PHE A 137 -7.67 -4.69 5.41
C PHE A 137 -6.93 -5.97 5.84
N CYS A 138 -5.69 -5.87 6.34
CA CYS A 138 -4.89 -7.03 6.73
C CYS A 138 -5.19 -7.56 8.16
N GLN A 139 -6.20 -7.04 8.86
CA GLN A 139 -6.61 -7.51 10.21
C GLN A 139 -5.46 -7.70 11.22
N ILE A 140 -4.55 -6.74 11.27
CA ILE A 140 -3.42 -6.79 12.20
C ILE A 140 -3.85 -6.64 13.67
N GLY A 141 -4.98 -5.97 13.91
CA GLY A 141 -5.50 -5.63 15.24
C GLY A 141 -4.57 -4.71 16.05
N ASP A 142 -5.00 -4.38 17.27
CA ASP A 142 -4.27 -3.44 18.14
C ASP A 142 -2.85 -3.92 18.47
N SER A 143 -2.68 -5.22 18.74
CA SER A 143 -1.36 -5.79 19.05
C SER A 143 -0.37 -5.73 17.89
N GLY A 144 -0.85 -5.78 16.65
CA GLY A 144 -0.04 -5.61 15.45
C GLY A 144 0.40 -4.17 15.28
N VAL A 145 -0.54 -3.22 15.41
CA VAL A 145 -0.25 -1.78 15.39
C VAL A 145 0.72 -1.41 16.50
N GLU A 146 0.56 -1.92 17.71
CA GLU A 146 1.47 -1.64 18.82
C GLU A 146 2.92 -2.04 18.51
N LYS A 147 3.12 -3.22 17.91
CA LYS A 147 4.46 -3.68 17.50
C LYS A 147 5.09 -2.77 16.46
N ILE A 148 4.30 -2.32 15.49
CA ILE A 148 4.74 -1.43 14.41
C ILE A 148 5.02 -0.03 14.97
N CYS A 149 4.10 0.53 15.76
CA CYS A 149 4.23 1.83 16.42
C CYS A 149 5.47 1.90 17.32
N ASN A 150 5.81 0.84 18.05
CA ASN A 150 7.03 0.79 18.84
C ASN A 150 8.31 0.92 18.01
N ALA A 151 8.31 0.49 16.75
CA ALA A 151 9.42 0.77 15.82
C ALA A 151 9.37 2.21 15.26
N ILE A 152 8.18 2.71 14.94
CA ILE A 152 8.00 4.04 14.34
C ILE A 152 8.38 5.17 15.30
N LYS A 153 8.15 5.02 16.61
CA LYS A 153 8.51 6.04 17.63
C LYS A 153 9.90 6.66 17.42
N ASN A 154 10.88 5.82 17.07
CA ASN A 154 12.27 6.24 16.87
C ASN A 154 12.68 6.39 15.40
N ASN A 155 11.83 5.96 14.47
CA ASN A 155 12.12 6.03 13.04
C ASN A 155 11.94 7.47 12.52
N THR A 156 12.82 7.87 11.61
CA THR A 156 12.84 9.21 11.01
C THR A 156 12.50 9.22 9.53
N SER A 157 12.40 8.06 8.88
CA SER A 157 12.14 7.97 7.43
C SER A 157 10.66 7.87 7.09
N VAL A 158 9.86 7.19 7.92
CA VAL A 158 8.44 6.94 7.67
C VAL A 158 7.65 8.23 7.86
N MET A 159 7.01 8.64 6.77
CA MET A 159 6.17 9.82 6.65
C MET A 159 4.68 9.48 6.58
N SER A 160 4.30 8.32 6.02
CA SER A 160 2.90 7.91 6.03
C SER A 160 2.66 6.46 6.40
N VAL A 161 1.56 6.25 7.11
CA VAL A 161 1.08 4.92 7.52
C VAL A 161 -0.39 4.78 7.19
N ASN A 162 -0.77 3.62 6.67
CA ASN A 162 -2.15 3.28 6.40
C ASN A 162 -2.54 1.94 7.06
N PHE A 163 -3.50 2.03 7.99
CA PHE A 163 -4.11 0.91 8.70
C PHE A 163 -5.63 0.86 8.48
N THR A 164 -6.10 1.25 7.30
CA THR A 164 -7.52 1.19 6.95
C THR A 164 -8.05 -0.23 7.08
N GLY A 165 -9.16 -0.43 7.81
CA GLY A 165 -9.81 -1.73 7.93
C GLY A 165 -8.99 -2.81 8.66
N CYS A 166 -8.08 -2.41 9.54
CA CYS A 166 -7.18 -3.29 10.28
C CYS A 166 -7.78 -3.91 11.55
N SER A 167 -9.08 -3.71 11.81
CA SER A 167 -9.77 -4.11 13.04
C SER A 167 -9.18 -3.44 14.29
N LEU A 168 -8.93 -2.13 14.19
CA LEU A 168 -8.43 -1.32 15.29
C LEU A 168 -9.56 -0.89 16.22
N THR A 169 -9.25 -0.85 17.52
CA THR A 169 -10.09 -0.23 18.53
C THR A 169 -9.48 1.09 19.01
N TRP A 170 -10.14 1.76 19.97
CA TRP A 170 -9.58 2.91 20.67
C TRP A 170 -8.18 2.66 21.26
N LYS A 171 -7.81 1.40 21.57
CA LYS A 171 -6.45 1.05 22.04
C LYS A 171 -5.39 1.16 20.94
N GLY A 172 -5.73 0.83 19.70
CA GLY A 172 -4.89 1.06 18.54
C GLY A 172 -4.67 2.56 18.31
N ALA A 173 -5.74 3.35 18.44
CA ALA A 173 -5.70 4.82 18.37
C ALA A 173 -4.84 5.43 19.50
N ASP A 174 -4.99 4.98 20.75
CA ASP A 174 -4.13 5.37 21.88
C ASP A 174 -2.65 5.13 21.59
N THR A 175 -2.35 3.98 20.97
CA THR A 175 -0.97 3.64 20.63
C THR A 175 -0.40 4.58 19.57
N LEU A 176 -1.19 4.96 18.56
CA LEU A 176 -0.82 5.98 17.57
C LEU A 176 -0.64 7.36 18.21
N ALA A 177 -1.56 7.77 19.08
CA ALA A 177 -1.48 9.02 19.84
C ALA A 177 -0.17 9.11 20.65
N LYS A 178 0.25 8.01 21.30
CA LYS A 178 1.54 7.91 21.99
C LYS A 178 2.74 8.08 21.05
N VAL A 179 2.66 7.61 19.80
CA VAL A 179 3.72 7.85 18.79
C VAL A 179 3.78 9.31 18.41
N ILE A 180 2.62 9.93 18.12
CA ILE A 180 2.51 11.35 17.76
C ILE A 180 3.14 12.20 18.87
N LYS A 181 2.68 12.05 20.13
CA LYS A 181 3.24 12.78 21.28
C LYS A 181 4.74 12.60 21.41
N HIS A 182 5.24 11.36 21.33
CA HIS A 182 6.67 11.08 21.46
C HIS A 182 7.50 11.75 20.34
N GLN A 183 7.04 11.66 19.09
CA GLN A 183 7.72 12.30 17.97
C GLN A 183 7.61 13.84 18.06
N ALA A 184 6.49 14.38 18.53
CA ALA A 184 6.29 15.82 18.74
C ALA A 184 7.32 16.36 19.75
N THR A 185 7.43 15.76 20.93
CA THR A 185 8.43 16.17 21.95
C THR A 185 9.85 16.15 21.41
N ARG A 186 10.21 15.11 20.64
CA ARG A 186 11.55 15.02 20.03
C ARG A 186 11.79 16.13 19.00
N ARG A 187 10.82 16.42 18.14
CA ARG A 187 10.96 17.45 17.11
C ARG A 187 10.89 18.85 17.69
N HIS A 188 10.10 19.09 18.73
CA HIS A 188 10.12 20.35 19.49
C HIS A 188 11.51 20.66 20.04
N SER A 189 12.20 19.65 20.59
CA SER A 189 13.58 19.84 21.05
C SER A 189 14.54 20.24 19.93
N VAL A 190 14.39 19.65 18.73
CA VAL A 190 15.21 20.00 17.55
C VAL A 190 14.84 21.39 17.03
N ALA A 191 13.54 21.68 16.90
CA ALA A 191 13.02 22.97 16.45
C ALA A 191 13.45 24.11 17.39
N TRP A 192 13.44 23.86 18.70
CA TRP A 192 13.93 24.79 19.71
C TRP A 192 15.42 25.06 19.56
N GLN A 193 16.23 24.03 19.31
CA GLN A 193 17.65 24.22 19.04
C GLN A 193 17.87 25.03 17.75
N ASP A 194 17.09 24.75 16.72
CA ASP A 194 17.16 25.44 15.43
C ASP A 194 16.65 26.87 15.50
N SER A 195 15.74 27.21 16.44
CA SER A 195 15.25 28.57 16.64
C SER A 195 16.22 29.47 17.39
N LEU A 196 17.24 28.90 18.04
CA LEU A 196 18.31 29.66 18.65
C LEU A 196 18.99 30.55 17.59
N ARG A 197 19.28 31.79 17.99
CA ARG A 197 19.88 32.83 17.13
C ARG A 197 18.94 33.34 16.02
N TYR A 198 17.66 33.53 16.32
CA TYR A 198 16.66 34.18 15.45
C TYR A 198 16.40 33.44 14.13
N ARG A 199 16.66 32.14 14.11
CA ARG A 199 16.34 31.29 12.97
C ARG A 199 14.90 30.81 13.10
N HIS A 200 14.26 30.58 11.96
CA HIS A 200 12.92 29.99 11.92
C HIS A 200 13.09 28.51 11.61
N PRO A 201 12.70 27.60 12.53
CA PRO A 201 12.81 26.18 12.27
C PRO A 201 11.88 25.79 11.12
N ASP A 202 12.45 25.14 10.11
CA ASP A 202 11.70 24.64 8.97
C ASP A 202 10.99 23.33 9.36
N LEU A 203 9.70 23.44 9.70
CA LEU A 203 8.88 22.32 10.12
C LEU A 203 8.75 21.27 9.02
N ASP A 204 8.73 21.66 7.75
CA ASP A 204 8.46 20.76 6.64
C ASP A 204 9.66 19.85 6.35
N ARG A 205 10.88 20.29 6.66
CA ARG A 205 12.10 19.47 6.54
C ARG A 205 12.30 18.44 7.67
N MET A 206 11.58 18.54 8.78
CA MET A 206 11.86 17.68 9.95
C MET A 206 11.34 16.25 9.75
N PRO A 207 12.15 15.20 9.98
CA PRO A 207 11.71 13.82 9.76
C PRO A 207 10.58 13.38 10.70
N GLY A 208 9.73 12.45 10.25
CA GLY A 208 8.68 11.82 11.07
C GLY A 208 7.35 11.68 10.35
N LEU A 209 6.33 11.24 11.08
CA LEU A 209 4.99 11.04 10.53
C LEU A 209 4.38 12.37 10.06
N ARG A 210 3.76 12.32 8.88
CA ARG A 210 3.02 13.41 8.23
C ARG A 210 1.57 13.05 7.96
N ARG A 211 1.33 11.81 7.53
CA ARG A 211 -0.01 11.30 7.23
C ARG A 211 -0.32 10.02 7.98
N ILE A 212 -1.47 9.99 8.64
CA ILE A 212 -2.00 8.82 9.34
C ILE A 212 -3.38 8.49 8.76
N THR A 213 -3.51 7.33 8.14
CA THR A 213 -4.78 6.86 7.57
C THR A 213 -5.26 5.64 8.35
N ILE A 214 -6.39 5.75 9.05
CA ILE A 214 -6.96 4.68 9.90
C ILE A 214 -8.45 4.45 9.65
N CYS A 215 -8.92 4.78 8.45
CA CYS A 215 -10.33 4.67 8.07
C CYS A 215 -10.89 3.24 8.23
N LYS A 216 -12.22 3.09 8.25
CA LYS A 216 -12.92 1.79 8.32
C LYS A 216 -12.56 0.95 9.56
N ASN A 217 -12.35 1.62 10.69
CA ASN A 217 -12.14 0.98 11.99
C ASN A 217 -13.20 1.49 12.98
N PRO A 218 -14.43 0.96 12.94
CA PRO A 218 -15.57 1.51 13.69
C PRO A 218 -15.43 1.42 15.21
N LEU A 219 -14.53 0.58 15.71
CA LEU A 219 -14.27 0.42 17.15
C LEU A 219 -13.26 1.44 17.70
N ILE A 220 -12.75 2.35 16.86
CA ILE A 220 -11.95 3.50 17.32
C ILE A 220 -12.80 4.40 18.19
N ASN A 221 -14.03 4.70 17.76
CA ASN A 221 -15.04 5.48 18.47
C ASN A 221 -14.55 6.86 18.97
N ASP A 222 -15.39 7.54 19.74
CA ASP A 222 -15.10 8.88 20.27
C ASP A 222 -13.88 8.89 21.18
N ARG A 223 -13.67 7.82 21.97
CA ARG A 223 -12.52 7.72 22.86
C ARG A 223 -11.21 7.69 22.08
N GLY A 224 -11.17 6.94 20.98
CA GLY A 224 -9.99 6.90 20.12
C GLY A 224 -9.74 8.23 19.41
N ALA A 225 -10.81 8.90 18.97
CA ALA A 225 -10.73 10.24 18.37
C ALA A 225 -10.17 11.29 19.36
N GLU A 226 -10.71 11.33 20.58
CA GLU A 226 -10.27 12.23 21.66
C GLU A 226 -8.77 12.07 21.96
N LEU A 227 -8.28 10.82 22.07
CA LEU A 227 -6.87 10.55 22.34
C LEU A 227 -5.95 11.05 21.22
N ILE A 228 -6.38 10.92 19.95
CA ILE A 228 -5.63 11.44 18.81
C ILE A 228 -5.68 12.97 18.77
N ALA A 229 -6.86 13.58 19.01
CA ALA A 229 -7.01 15.02 19.07
C ALA A 229 -6.10 15.63 20.16
N GLU A 230 -6.09 15.05 21.35
CA GLU A 230 -5.21 15.47 22.45
C GLU A 230 -3.72 15.29 22.13
N ALA A 231 -3.34 14.32 21.30
CA ALA A 231 -1.97 14.19 20.82
C ALA A 231 -1.59 15.23 19.75
N LEU A 232 -2.56 15.66 18.93
CA LEU A 232 -2.35 16.60 17.85
C LEU A 232 -2.37 18.07 18.27
N LYS A 233 -2.93 18.37 19.46
CA LYS A 233 -2.95 19.73 20.00
C LYS A 233 -1.56 20.37 20.06
N ASP A 234 -0.56 19.59 20.46
CA ASP A 234 0.84 20.03 20.58
C ASP A 234 1.72 19.56 19.40
N ASP A 235 1.18 18.84 18.42
CA ASP A 235 1.96 18.32 17.29
C ASP A 235 1.91 19.27 16.09
N LEU A 236 3.05 19.85 15.73
CA LEU A 236 3.14 20.80 14.62
C LEU A 236 3.64 20.17 13.30
N TRP A 237 3.56 18.84 13.12
CA TRP A 237 3.97 18.27 11.83
C TRP A 237 3.12 17.17 11.22
N VAL A 238 2.20 16.53 11.94
CA VAL A 238 1.18 15.71 11.26
C VAL A 238 0.30 16.66 10.46
N LYS A 239 0.34 16.53 9.13
CA LYS A 239 -0.37 17.39 8.18
C LYS A 239 -1.70 16.78 7.75
N ALA A 240 -1.84 15.45 7.81
CA ALA A 240 -3.02 14.75 7.31
C ALA A 240 -3.45 13.59 8.23
N LEU A 241 -4.72 13.60 8.63
CA LEU A 241 -5.36 12.54 9.41
C LEU A 241 -6.64 12.10 8.71
N ASP A 242 -6.72 10.81 8.33
CA ASP A 242 -7.90 10.24 7.70
C ASP A 242 -8.60 9.24 8.65
N MET A 243 -9.81 9.58 9.10
CA MET A 243 -10.62 8.84 10.07
C MET A 243 -12.07 8.62 9.59
N GLN A 244 -12.24 8.40 8.28
CA GLN A 244 -13.54 8.05 7.73
C GLN A 244 -14.04 6.68 8.21
N GLN A 245 -15.34 6.52 8.47
CA GLN A 245 -15.94 5.26 8.96
C GLN A 245 -15.23 4.67 10.20
N CYS A 246 -14.97 5.51 11.21
CA CYS A 246 -14.30 5.14 12.45
C CYS A 246 -15.24 5.04 13.67
N GLY A 247 -16.55 5.13 13.45
CA GLY A 247 -17.56 5.04 14.51
C GLY A 247 -17.57 6.27 15.42
N ILE A 248 -17.18 7.42 14.86
CA ILE A 248 -17.11 8.71 15.56
C ILE A 248 -18.49 9.35 15.53
N THR A 249 -18.92 9.89 16.66
CA THR A 249 -20.11 10.70 16.83
C THR A 249 -19.76 12.19 16.91
N THR A 250 -20.77 13.05 16.98
CA THR A 250 -20.58 14.49 17.19
C THR A 250 -19.65 14.80 18.38
N GLU A 251 -19.76 14.08 19.49
CA GLU A 251 -18.89 14.28 20.67
C GLU A 251 -17.42 14.06 20.36
N GLY A 252 -17.09 12.96 19.68
CA GLY A 252 -15.72 12.67 19.25
C GLY A 252 -15.21 13.67 18.22
N ALA A 253 -16.08 14.17 17.32
CA ALA A 253 -15.71 15.17 16.33
C ALA A 253 -15.37 16.54 16.96
N ILE A 254 -16.13 16.96 17.97
CA ILE A 254 -15.91 18.23 18.69
C ILE A 254 -14.52 18.28 19.33
N SER A 255 -13.94 17.14 19.72
CA SER A 255 -12.58 17.08 20.27
C SER A 255 -11.50 17.67 19.33
N PHE A 256 -11.75 17.72 18.02
CA PHE A 256 -10.84 18.32 17.05
C PHE A 256 -10.99 19.84 16.89
N GLN A 257 -12.08 20.47 17.35
CA GLN A 257 -12.23 21.93 17.31
C GLN A 257 -11.09 22.68 18.00
N PRO A 258 -10.72 22.38 19.26
CA PRO A 258 -9.59 23.06 19.89
C PRO A 258 -8.28 22.77 19.16
N VAL A 259 -8.11 21.58 18.57
CA VAL A 259 -6.92 21.25 17.78
C VAL A 259 -6.82 22.20 16.60
N LEU A 260 -7.87 22.35 15.79
CA LEU A 260 -7.84 23.26 14.65
C LEU A 260 -7.75 24.74 15.04
N LYS A 261 -8.20 25.15 16.22
CA LYS A 261 -8.03 26.54 16.69
C LYS A 261 -6.58 26.91 16.99
N PHE A 262 -5.76 25.95 17.44
CA PHE A 262 -4.37 26.21 17.84
C PHE A 262 -3.33 25.66 16.87
N ASN A 263 -3.69 24.62 16.10
CA ASN A 263 -2.82 23.95 15.18
C ASN A 263 -3.17 24.33 13.74
N SER A 264 -2.35 25.19 13.14
CA SER A 264 -2.44 25.58 11.73
C SER A 264 -1.68 24.67 10.77
N THR A 265 -1.04 23.61 11.28
CA THR A 265 -0.21 22.71 10.45
C THR A 265 -1.00 21.56 9.84
N ILE A 266 -2.13 21.19 10.44
CA ILE A 266 -3.03 20.18 9.88
C ILE A 266 -3.73 20.77 8.66
N THR A 267 -3.54 20.11 7.52
CA THR A 267 -4.11 20.48 6.22
C THR A 267 -5.28 19.58 5.81
N VAL A 268 -5.31 18.34 6.33
CA VAL A 268 -6.38 17.38 6.06
C VAL A 268 -6.82 16.75 7.38
N LEU A 269 -8.09 16.92 7.72
CA LEU A 269 -8.78 16.19 8.76
C LEU A 269 -10.04 15.57 8.16
N ASP A 270 -9.97 14.28 7.82
CA ASP A 270 -11.06 13.61 7.12
C ASP A 270 -11.90 12.75 8.06
N LEU A 271 -13.01 13.34 8.51
CA LEU A 271 -14.03 12.70 9.35
C LEU A 271 -15.29 12.30 8.55
N ARG A 272 -15.25 12.39 7.21
CA ARG A 272 -16.40 12.04 6.37
C ARG A 272 -16.81 10.58 6.53
N LEU A 273 -18.02 10.22 6.10
CA LEU A 273 -18.55 8.85 6.23
C LEU A 273 -18.61 8.35 7.69
N ASN A 274 -18.69 9.26 8.67
CA ASN A 274 -19.12 8.93 10.03
C ASN A 274 -20.56 9.43 10.20
N PRO A 275 -21.57 8.54 10.11
CA PRO A 275 -22.97 8.94 10.00
C PRO A 275 -23.55 9.57 11.27
N LEU A 276 -22.86 9.45 12.40
CA LEU A 276 -23.28 9.97 13.70
C LEU A 276 -22.72 11.37 13.99
N ILE A 277 -22.00 11.97 13.05
CA ILE A 277 -21.53 13.35 13.16
C ILE A 277 -22.57 14.27 12.53
N GLU A 278 -23.04 15.26 13.30
CA GLU A 278 -23.91 16.31 12.79
C GLU A 278 -23.24 17.10 11.67
N ARG A 279 -24.02 17.42 10.62
CA ARG A 279 -23.52 18.14 9.44
C ARG A 279 -22.95 19.51 9.80
N GLU A 280 -23.55 20.18 10.78
CA GLU A 280 -23.10 21.49 11.26
C GLU A 280 -21.70 21.42 11.88
N VAL A 281 -21.43 20.41 12.71
CA VAL A 281 -20.10 20.21 13.31
C VAL A 281 -19.07 19.86 12.25
N LEU A 282 -19.41 18.99 11.29
CA LEU A 282 -18.51 18.66 10.19
C LEU A 282 -18.21 19.89 9.32
N GLY A 283 -19.22 20.70 9.01
CA GLY A 283 -19.08 21.95 8.25
C GLY A 283 -18.19 22.96 8.98
N SER A 284 -18.40 23.17 10.28
CA SER A 284 -17.59 24.06 11.11
C SER A 284 -16.12 23.62 11.17
N LEU A 285 -15.85 22.32 11.31
CA LEU A 285 -14.49 21.79 11.29
C LEU A 285 -13.81 22.00 9.92
N MET A 286 -14.54 21.78 8.83
CA MET A 286 -14.03 22.01 7.47
C MET A 286 -13.73 23.49 7.20
N GLU A 287 -14.63 24.39 7.61
CA GLU A 287 -14.42 25.82 7.49
C GLU A 287 -13.17 26.27 8.25
N GLN A 288 -13.02 25.84 9.51
CA GLN A 288 -11.82 26.15 10.30
C GLN A 288 -10.54 25.59 9.65
N LEU A 289 -10.61 24.38 9.08
CA LEU A 289 -9.47 23.78 8.37
C LEU A 289 -9.09 24.61 7.14
N MET A 290 -10.07 25.10 6.36
CA MET A 290 -9.84 25.96 5.20
C MET A 290 -9.20 27.29 5.57
N ILE A 291 -9.63 27.89 6.68
CA ILE A 291 -9.00 29.11 7.23
C ILE A 291 -7.53 28.86 7.57
N ASN A 292 -7.22 27.70 8.17
CA ASN A 292 -5.85 27.35 8.55
C ASN A 292 -4.95 27.05 7.35
N THR A 293 -5.49 26.41 6.29
CA THR A 293 -4.73 26.08 5.08
C THR A 293 -4.49 27.27 4.16
N GLY A 294 -5.40 28.26 4.17
CA GLY A 294 -5.36 29.41 3.27
C GLY A 294 -5.32 29.01 1.79
N GLU A 295 -4.58 29.77 0.97
CA GLU A 295 -4.37 29.51 -0.46
C GLU A 295 -3.23 28.51 -0.75
N SER A 296 -2.68 27.86 0.27
CA SER A 296 -1.55 26.95 0.07
C SER A 296 -1.99 25.73 -0.74
N GLU A 297 -1.20 25.34 -1.74
CA GLU A 297 -1.42 24.09 -2.45
C GLU A 297 -1.42 22.92 -1.45
N LEU A 298 -2.48 22.12 -1.46
CA LEU A 298 -2.61 20.96 -0.58
C LEU A 298 -1.54 19.92 -0.94
N GLU A 299 -0.45 19.85 -0.15
CA GLU A 299 0.58 18.80 -0.28
C GLU A 299 -0.04 17.40 -0.14
N TYR A 300 -1.12 17.29 0.64
CA TYR A 300 -1.84 16.05 0.90
C TYR A 300 -3.23 16.08 0.28
N PRO A 301 -3.52 15.20 -0.70
CA PRO A 301 -4.86 15.12 -1.27
C PRO A 301 -5.81 14.41 -0.29
N TRP A 302 -7.08 14.82 -0.32
CA TRP A 302 -8.18 14.10 0.33
C TRP A 302 -8.33 12.70 -0.27
N LEU A 303 -8.52 11.67 0.57
CA LEU A 303 -8.68 10.30 0.09
C LEU A 303 -10.12 9.99 -0.26
N VAL A 304 -10.31 9.41 -1.43
CA VAL A 304 -11.56 8.76 -1.80
C VAL A 304 -11.46 7.29 -1.42
N ILE A 305 -12.23 6.87 -0.43
CA ILE A 305 -12.33 5.45 -0.11
C ILE A 305 -13.11 4.77 -1.22
N ARG A 306 -12.40 4.03 -2.07
CA ARG A 306 -13.03 3.19 -3.09
C ARG A 306 -13.57 1.94 -2.40
N GLU A 307 -14.88 1.76 -2.43
CA GLU A 307 -15.43 0.43 -2.14
C GLU A 307 -14.90 -0.56 -3.18
N PRO A 308 -14.40 -1.73 -2.76
CA PRO A 308 -13.95 -2.72 -3.73
C PRO A 308 -15.14 -3.14 -4.58
N LYS A 309 -15.06 -2.89 -5.90
CA LYS A 309 -16.08 -3.33 -6.86
C LYS A 309 -16.44 -4.79 -6.59
N THR A 310 -17.72 -5.09 -6.49
CA THR A 310 -18.22 -6.46 -6.30
C THR A 310 -17.61 -7.36 -7.37
N GLY A 311 -16.65 -8.18 -6.96
CA GLY A 311 -16.10 -9.19 -7.83
C GLY A 311 -17.23 -10.15 -8.15
N ARG A 312 -17.74 -10.14 -9.39
CA ARG A 312 -18.58 -11.22 -9.91
C ARG A 312 -17.82 -12.52 -9.65
N ILE A 313 -18.24 -13.27 -8.65
CA ILE A 313 -17.81 -14.65 -8.48
C ILE A 313 -18.29 -15.35 -9.75
N ARG A 314 -17.42 -15.49 -10.76
CA ARG A 314 -17.68 -16.37 -11.88
C ARG A 314 -17.89 -17.74 -11.25
N SER A 315 -19.14 -18.19 -11.21
CA SER A 315 -19.43 -19.58 -10.91
C SER A 315 -18.60 -20.38 -11.92
N ARG A 316 -17.61 -21.13 -11.41
CA ARG A 316 -17.02 -22.19 -12.24
C ARG A 316 -18.20 -23.09 -12.56
N LYS A 317 -18.69 -23.06 -13.80
CA LYS A 317 -19.58 -24.09 -14.32
C LYS A 317 -18.99 -25.41 -13.88
N ARG A 318 -19.73 -26.17 -13.06
CA ARG A 318 -19.38 -27.54 -12.72
C ARG A 318 -19.15 -28.23 -14.06
N GLY A 319 -17.89 -28.63 -14.31
CA GLY A 319 -17.57 -29.47 -15.45
C GLY A 319 -18.48 -30.68 -15.39
N GLY A 320 -19.18 -30.95 -16.49
CA GLY A 320 -20.13 -32.05 -16.59
C GLY A 320 -19.50 -33.34 -16.09
N THR A 321 -20.24 -34.03 -15.25
CA THR A 321 -19.97 -35.39 -14.82
C THR A 321 -19.85 -36.28 -16.05
N PHE A 322 -18.62 -36.66 -16.43
CA PHE A 322 -18.41 -37.82 -17.28
C PHE A 322 -18.88 -39.05 -16.49
N LYS A 323 -20.14 -39.46 -16.73
CA LYS A 323 -20.66 -40.75 -16.29
C LYS A 323 -19.79 -41.84 -16.95
N ARG A 324 -18.95 -42.49 -16.15
CA ARG A 324 -18.42 -43.83 -16.48
C ARG A 324 -19.62 -44.78 -16.53
N LYS A 325 -20.07 -45.14 -17.73
CA LYS A 325 -20.97 -46.28 -17.93
C LYS A 325 -20.18 -47.55 -17.62
N THR A 326 -20.48 -48.17 -16.48
CA THR A 326 -20.22 -49.59 -16.25
C THR A 326 -21.23 -50.37 -17.11
N GLY A 327 -20.78 -50.84 -18.27
CA GLY A 327 -21.50 -51.85 -19.04
C GLY A 327 -21.10 -53.23 -18.53
N ALA A 328 -22.07 -54.00 -18.05
CA ALA A 328 -21.92 -55.43 -17.80
C ALA A 328 -21.58 -56.13 -19.13
N MET A 329 -20.62 -57.06 -19.09
CA MET A 329 -20.26 -57.91 -20.22
C MET A 329 -20.50 -59.35 -19.80
N GLU A 330 -21.51 -59.95 -20.43
CA GLU A 330 -21.83 -61.37 -20.34
C GLU A 330 -20.65 -62.24 -20.81
N GLN A 331 -20.50 -63.38 -20.15
CA GLN A 331 -19.59 -64.45 -20.50
C GLN A 331 -19.95 -65.03 -21.86
N LEU A 332 -18.96 -65.34 -22.69
CA LEU A 332 -18.92 -66.52 -23.56
C LEU A 332 -17.44 -66.84 -23.86
N GLY A 333 -17.09 -68.13 -23.72
CA GLY A 333 -15.71 -68.62 -23.66
C GLY A 333 -15.02 -68.83 -25.01
N GLY A 334 -13.75 -69.24 -24.94
CA GLY A 334 -13.03 -69.82 -26.08
C GLY A 334 -11.52 -69.54 -26.15
N ARG A 335 -10.74 -70.46 -25.58
CA ARG A 335 -9.36 -70.93 -25.90
C ARG A 335 -8.47 -70.15 -26.92
N GLY A 336 -7.19 -69.97 -26.57
CA GLY A 336 -6.07 -70.18 -27.52
C GLY A 336 -4.85 -69.23 -27.49
N VAL A 337 -3.76 -69.67 -26.85
CA VAL A 337 -2.33 -69.67 -27.30
C VAL A 337 -1.64 -68.38 -27.86
N SER A 338 -0.67 -67.87 -27.07
CA SER A 338 0.76 -67.57 -27.34
C SER A 338 1.29 -66.60 -28.44
N ARG A 339 2.29 -65.81 -28.00
CA ARG A 339 3.51 -65.25 -28.66
C ARG A 339 3.52 -63.87 -29.37
N ASN A 340 4.47 -63.07 -28.86
CA ASN A 340 5.43 -62.13 -29.49
C ASN A 340 5.01 -60.80 -30.18
N ALA A 341 5.50 -59.72 -29.55
CA ALA A 341 6.18 -58.53 -30.08
C ALA A 341 5.92 -58.01 -31.51
N SER A 342 5.52 -56.74 -31.64
CA SER A 342 6.36 -55.67 -32.21
C SER A 342 5.63 -54.30 -32.31
N VAL A 343 6.38 -53.26 -31.94
CA VAL A 343 6.46 -51.87 -32.45
C VAL A 343 5.25 -51.27 -33.21
N LEU A 344 4.71 -50.14 -32.69
CA LEU A 344 4.41 -48.93 -33.49
C LEU A 344 4.09 -47.70 -32.62
N SER A 345 5.02 -46.73 -32.67
CA SER A 345 4.86 -45.26 -32.75
C SER A 345 3.64 -44.57 -32.11
N LYS A 346 3.89 -43.61 -31.19
CA LYS A 346 3.12 -42.36 -31.09
C LYS A 346 3.87 -41.22 -30.38
N LYS A 347 4.26 -40.24 -31.21
CA LYS A 347 4.32 -38.77 -31.07
C LYS A 347 4.76 -38.13 -29.74
N SER A 348 5.79 -37.29 -29.89
CA SER A 348 6.43 -36.35 -28.97
C SER A 348 5.47 -35.46 -28.15
N SER A 349 5.59 -35.51 -26.83
CA SER A 349 5.10 -34.47 -25.92
C SER A 349 6.09 -33.31 -25.87
N ALA A 350 5.57 -32.08 -25.99
CA ALA A 350 6.34 -30.85 -25.85
C ALA A 350 6.96 -30.80 -24.44
N GLY A 351 8.29 -30.78 -24.41
CA GLY A 351 9.10 -30.82 -23.20
C GLY A 351 8.84 -29.63 -22.28
N PHE A 352 8.58 -29.95 -21.01
CA PHE A 352 8.66 -29.02 -19.90
C PHE A 352 10.10 -28.50 -19.79
N VAL A 353 10.28 -27.20 -20.02
CA VAL A 353 11.57 -26.53 -19.84
C VAL A 353 11.58 -25.90 -18.45
N PRO A 354 12.48 -26.31 -17.53
CA PRO A 354 12.62 -25.67 -16.22
C PRO A 354 12.85 -24.17 -16.37
N TRP A 355 12.18 -23.35 -15.56
CA TRP A 355 12.19 -21.88 -15.70
C TRP A 355 13.60 -21.25 -15.71
N ARG A 356 14.58 -21.91 -15.07
CA ARG A 356 16.01 -21.55 -15.12
C ARG A 356 16.58 -21.52 -16.55
N THR A 357 16.05 -22.33 -17.45
CA THR A 357 16.42 -22.36 -18.87
C THR A 357 15.65 -21.30 -19.67
N ALA A 358 14.38 -21.03 -19.35
CA ALA A 358 13.58 -19.98 -19.98
C ALA A 358 14.11 -18.55 -19.67
N ALA A 359 14.59 -18.33 -18.44
CA ALA A 359 15.17 -17.05 -18.01
C ALA A 359 16.48 -16.69 -18.76
N ARG A 360 17.22 -17.69 -19.27
CA ARG A 360 18.40 -17.44 -20.13
C ARG A 360 18.03 -17.08 -21.57
N VAL A 361 16.89 -17.57 -22.08
CA VAL A 361 16.42 -17.28 -23.45
C VAL A 361 15.91 -15.84 -23.58
N GLY A 362 15.33 -15.26 -22.52
CA GLY A 362 14.85 -13.87 -22.52
C GLY A 362 15.94 -12.80 -22.64
N LYS A 363 17.18 -13.07 -22.19
CA LYS A 363 18.28 -12.09 -22.21
C LYS A 363 18.91 -11.87 -23.60
N ASN A 364 18.59 -12.70 -24.60
CA ASN A 364 19.15 -12.60 -25.96
C ASN A 364 18.21 -12.00 -27.01
N ARG A 365 16.98 -11.59 -26.65
CA ARG A 365 16.04 -10.99 -27.61
C ARG A 365 16.37 -9.54 -28.03
N HIS A 366 17.31 -8.87 -27.38
CA HIS A 366 17.75 -7.52 -27.73
C HIS A 366 18.92 -7.45 -28.73
N LYS A 367 19.40 -8.58 -29.28
CA LYS A 367 20.51 -8.61 -30.26
C LYS A 367 20.11 -8.95 -31.70
N LEU A 368 18.82 -9.14 -31.99
CA LEU A 368 18.32 -9.39 -33.36
C LEU A 368 17.36 -8.28 -33.80
N ARG A 369 17.88 -7.05 -33.89
CA ARG A 369 17.27 -5.99 -34.69
C ARG A 369 18.30 -4.90 -35.04
N LYS A 370 19.34 -5.26 -35.81
CA LYS A 370 20.20 -4.30 -36.53
C LYS A 370 21.07 -5.05 -37.54
N GLN A 371 20.57 -5.15 -38.78
CA GLN A 371 21.22 -5.41 -40.08
C GLN A 371 20.07 -5.82 -41.03
N GLY A 372 19.75 -5.15 -42.13
CA GLY A 372 20.28 -3.95 -42.75
C GLY A 372 19.23 -3.37 -43.72
N ALA A 373 19.44 -2.13 -44.12
CA ALA A 373 19.07 -1.54 -45.41
C ALA A 373 19.59 -0.09 -45.38
N GLN A 374 20.77 0.10 -45.97
CA GLN A 374 21.24 1.40 -46.43
C GLN A 374 20.52 1.72 -47.75
N ASP A 375 20.18 2.99 -47.91
CA ASP A 375 20.15 3.83 -49.14
C ASP A 375 19.22 5.00 -48.79
N GLY A 376 19.56 6.29 -48.88
CA GLY A 376 20.72 7.05 -49.29
C GLY A 376 20.36 8.55 -49.15
N VAL A 377 21.35 9.42 -49.34
CA VAL A 377 21.23 10.87 -49.64
C VAL A 377 21.07 11.87 -48.47
N SER A 378 22.23 12.37 -48.05
CA SER A 378 22.68 13.78 -48.02
C SER A 378 21.79 14.96 -47.56
N LEU A 379 22.35 15.65 -46.54
CA LEU A 379 22.59 17.10 -46.43
C LEU A 379 21.40 18.05 -46.22
N LYS A 380 21.38 18.70 -45.04
CA LYS A 380 21.86 20.09 -44.87
C LYS A 380 21.84 20.56 -43.39
N LYS A 381 22.97 21.18 -43.00
CA LYS A 381 23.15 22.05 -41.81
C LYS A 381 22.25 23.29 -41.89
N VAL A 382 21.79 23.83 -40.75
CA VAL A 382 21.83 25.27 -40.34
C VAL A 382 21.56 25.34 -38.82
N LYS A 383 22.60 25.65 -38.02
CA LYS A 383 22.83 26.85 -37.16
C LYS A 383 21.74 27.25 -36.15
N THR A 384 22.21 27.23 -34.90
CA THR A 384 21.92 28.00 -33.68
C THR A 384 21.30 29.39 -33.84
N THR A 385 20.38 29.75 -32.93
CA THR A 385 20.32 31.09 -32.31
C THR A 385 19.61 31.06 -30.95
N VAL A 386 20.26 31.69 -29.98
CA VAL A 386 19.79 32.06 -28.64
C VAL A 386 19.04 33.39 -28.73
N SER A 387 17.91 33.58 -28.03
CA SER A 387 17.65 34.83 -27.26
C SER A 387 16.28 34.87 -26.54
N ARG A 388 16.37 35.16 -25.24
CA ARG A 388 15.64 36.17 -24.44
C ARG A 388 14.12 36.06 -24.16
N LYS A 389 13.82 36.10 -22.84
CA LYS A 389 12.57 36.53 -22.19
C LYS A 389 12.11 37.93 -22.62
N PRO A 390 10.81 38.24 -22.44
CA PRO A 390 10.40 39.54 -21.95
C PRO A 390 9.56 39.49 -20.66
N ARG A 391 9.35 40.70 -20.14
CA ARG A 391 8.98 41.14 -18.80
C ARG A 391 7.48 41.49 -18.73
N ALA A 392 6.95 41.52 -17.51
CA ALA A 392 5.57 41.84 -17.14
C ALA A 392 5.07 43.25 -17.54
N THR A 393 3.76 43.38 -17.71
CA THR A 393 2.99 44.64 -17.66
C THR A 393 1.59 44.41 -17.08
N SER A 394 1.34 45.10 -15.96
CA SER A 394 0.11 45.74 -15.43
C SER A 394 -1.32 45.23 -15.74
N SER A 395 -2.10 45.14 -14.65
CA SER A 395 -3.55 44.94 -14.47
C SER A 395 -4.46 45.99 -15.15
N PRO A 396 -5.79 45.76 -15.17
CA PRO A 396 -6.65 46.50 -14.23
C PRO A 396 -7.82 45.68 -13.60
N LEU A 397 -8.42 46.29 -12.57
CA LEU A 397 -9.45 45.82 -11.63
C LEU A 397 -10.77 45.31 -12.25
N ALA A 398 -11.39 44.32 -11.59
CA ALA A 398 -12.84 44.06 -11.61
C ALA A 398 -13.33 43.39 -10.29
N THR A 399 -14.09 44.19 -9.53
CA THR A 399 -15.25 43.93 -8.63
C THR A 399 -15.45 42.58 -7.89
N GLU A 400 -15.67 42.70 -6.57
CA GLU A 400 -15.75 41.69 -5.49
C GLU A 400 -17.06 40.87 -5.34
N GLU A 401 -17.90 40.69 -6.37
CA GLU A 401 -19.20 39.98 -6.19
C GLU A 401 -19.31 38.57 -6.76
N ASP A 402 -18.35 38.10 -7.58
CA ASP A 402 -18.42 36.78 -8.22
C ASP A 402 -17.69 35.65 -7.47
N GLU A 403 -16.98 35.94 -6.37
CA GLU A 403 -16.14 34.95 -5.68
C GLU A 403 -16.91 34.10 -4.65
N LYS A 404 -18.07 34.57 -4.18
CA LYS A 404 -18.92 33.83 -3.23
C LYS A 404 -19.70 32.68 -3.87
N THR A 405 -19.87 32.69 -5.20
CA THR A 405 -20.61 31.66 -5.94
C THR A 405 -19.73 30.47 -6.33
N SER A 406 -18.42 30.67 -6.52
CA SER A 406 -17.50 29.57 -6.83
C SER A 406 -17.22 28.68 -5.61
N ILE A 407 -17.14 29.27 -4.40
CA ILE A 407 -16.90 28.54 -3.14
C ILE A 407 -18.08 27.63 -2.76
N ARG A 408 -19.31 27.95 -3.19
CA ARG A 408 -20.49 27.09 -2.96
C ARG A 408 -20.50 25.80 -3.80
N THR A 409 -19.76 25.78 -4.91
CA THR A 409 -19.77 24.64 -5.85
C THR A 409 -18.86 23.52 -5.39
N THR A 410 -17.77 23.81 -4.68
CA THR A 410 -16.89 22.79 -4.08
C THR A 410 -17.47 22.13 -2.83
N VAL A 411 -18.35 22.81 -2.09
CA VAL A 411 -19.02 22.24 -0.91
C VAL A 411 -20.07 21.20 -1.29
N THR A 412 -20.72 21.34 -2.45
CA THR A 412 -21.79 20.41 -2.88
C THR A 412 -21.30 19.14 -3.54
N GLU A 413 -20.05 19.09 -4.04
CA GLU A 413 -19.47 17.86 -4.60
C GLU A 413 -18.89 16.90 -3.54
N PHE A 414 -18.76 17.33 -2.27
CA PHE A 414 -18.06 16.57 -1.23
C PHE A 414 -18.81 16.40 0.10
N CYS A 415 -20.06 16.88 0.21
CA CYS A 415 -20.96 16.66 1.36
C CYS A 415 -21.91 15.48 1.19
#